data_AF-A0A6A4WDS8-F1
#
_entry.id   AF-A0A6A4WDS8-F1
#
_cell.length_a   1.000
_cell.length_b   1.000
_cell.length_c   1.000
_cell.angle_alpha   90.00
_cell.angle_beta   90.00
_cell.angle_gamma   90.00
#
_symmetry.space_group_name_H-M   'P 1'
#
loop_
_entity.id
_entity.type
_entity.pdbx_description
1 polymer ?
#
loop_
_entity_poly.entity_id
_entity_poly.type
_entity_poly.pdbx_seq_one_letter_code
_entity_poly.pdbx_strand_id
1 'polypeptide(L)'
;METVSMSMPNYSYVFKFEEDFAEKERRQWMSENWYVCMYYIGAYMIFIVVGQHYMQSRPRFELRNTLALWNFFLAVFSIIGTMRTVPEMLFVLRHFGLHHSCCVAGPSFVQNNTVSAFWSYLFTMSKVPELGDTVFIVLRKQPLIFLHWYHHVTVLIFTWYR
;
A
#
# COMPACT_ATOMS: atom_id res chain seq x y z
N MET A 1 32.61 -13.04 -9.75
CA MET A 1 31.26 -12.67 -9.31
C MET A 1 31.34 -12.65 -7.79
N GLU A 2 31.69 -11.50 -7.21
CA GLU A 2 31.82 -11.37 -5.76
C GLU A 2 30.45 -11.54 -5.13
N THR A 3 30.29 -12.61 -4.36
CA THR A 3 29.16 -12.79 -3.45
C THR A 3 29.30 -11.74 -2.35
N VAL A 4 28.70 -10.56 -2.56
CA VAL A 4 28.49 -9.60 -1.49
C VAL A 4 27.66 -10.34 -0.44
N SER A 5 28.27 -10.68 0.69
CA SER A 5 27.57 -11.15 1.87
C SER A 5 26.67 -9.99 2.33
N MET A 6 25.42 -9.98 1.92
CA MET A 6 24.43 -9.02 2.43
C MET A 6 24.24 -9.30 3.91
N SER A 7 24.92 -8.53 4.76
CA SER A 7 24.58 -8.43 6.16
C SER A 7 23.16 -7.86 6.24
N MET A 8 22.22 -8.64 6.79
CA MET A 8 20.86 -8.15 7.00
C MET A 8 20.90 -6.92 7.93
N PRO A 9 20.01 -5.92 7.73
CA PRO A 9 19.93 -4.81 8.65
C PRO A 9 19.60 -5.32 10.06
N ASN A 10 20.18 -4.66 11.05
CA ASN A 10 19.99 -5.05 12.44
C ASN A 10 18.59 -4.62 12.92
N TYR A 11 17.63 -5.54 12.82
CA TYR A 11 16.30 -5.36 13.41
C TYR A 11 16.35 -5.67 14.91
N SER A 12 15.84 -4.77 15.75
CA SER A 12 15.74 -5.02 17.20
C SER A 12 14.85 -6.22 17.53
N TYR A 13 13.86 -6.52 16.67
CA TYR A 13 12.98 -7.68 16.79
C TYR A 13 12.41 -8.02 15.40
N VAL A 14 12.35 -9.31 15.07
CA VAL A 14 11.69 -9.85 13.88
C VAL A 14 10.52 -10.71 14.35
N PHE A 15 9.32 -10.43 13.85
CA PHE A 15 8.17 -11.23 14.20
C PHE A 15 8.12 -12.49 13.35
N LYS A 16 7.68 -13.61 13.94
CA LYS A 16 7.57 -14.89 13.24
C LYS A 16 6.70 -14.83 11.97
N PHE A 17 5.65 -14.02 11.97
CA PHE A 17 4.80 -13.84 10.78
C PHE A 17 5.48 -13.04 9.65
N GLU A 18 6.48 -12.21 9.96
CA GLU A 18 7.27 -11.51 8.95
C GLU A 18 8.32 -12.46 8.37
N GLU A 19 8.90 -13.33 9.21
CA GLU A 19 9.89 -14.33 8.82
C GLU A 19 9.29 -15.43 7.93
N ASP A 20 8.12 -15.96 8.32
CA ASP A 20 7.39 -17.00 7.59
C ASP A 20 6.71 -16.48 6.30
N PHE A 21 6.92 -15.20 5.94
CA PHE A 21 6.26 -14.60 4.77
C PHE A 21 6.86 -15.10 3.45
N ALA A 22 6.08 -15.91 2.73
CA ALA A 22 6.42 -16.39 1.38
C ALA A 22 6.30 -15.27 0.32
N GLU A 23 7.30 -14.37 0.28
CA GLU A 23 7.35 -13.24 -0.66
C GLU A 23 7.17 -13.67 -2.12
N LYS A 24 7.90 -14.71 -2.54
CA LYS A 24 7.87 -15.20 -3.93
C LYS A 24 6.48 -15.70 -4.34
N GLU A 25 5.83 -16.50 -3.49
CA GLU A 25 4.49 -17.03 -3.76
C GLU A 25 3.45 -15.90 -3.82
N ARG A 26 3.52 -14.93 -2.90
CA ARG A 26 2.61 -13.79 -2.87
C ARG A 26 2.78 -12.86 -4.06
N ARG A 27 4.02 -12.61 -4.48
CA ARG A 27 4.33 -11.84 -5.69
C ARG A 27 3.85 -12.56 -6.95
N GLN A 28 4.12 -13.85 -7.06
CA GLN A 28 3.65 -14.67 -8.18
C GLN A 28 2.11 -14.66 -8.24
N TRP A 29 1.44 -14.82 -7.10
CA TRP A 29 -0.01 -14.72 -7.03
C TRP A 29 -0.51 -13.36 -7.51
N MET A 30 0.08 -12.24 -7.07
CA MET A 30 -0.32 -10.90 -7.53
C MET A 30 -0.13 -10.72 -9.03
N SER A 31 0.96 -11.27 -9.60
CA SER A 31 1.26 -11.22 -11.04
C SER A 31 0.26 -12.05 -11.85
N GLU A 32 -0.04 -13.28 -11.42
CA GLU A 32 -1.02 -14.15 -12.07
C GLU A 32 -2.45 -13.60 -11.94
N ASN A 33 -2.75 -12.94 -10.82
CA ASN A 33 -4.05 -12.38 -10.51
C ASN A 33 -4.11 -10.86 -10.72
N TRP A 34 -3.37 -10.34 -11.70
CA TRP A 34 -3.36 -8.90 -12.01
C TRP A 34 -4.76 -8.36 -12.34
N TYR A 35 -5.63 -9.19 -12.92
CA TYR A 35 -7.01 -8.85 -13.26
C TYR A 35 -7.88 -8.56 -12.02
N VAL A 36 -7.49 -9.02 -10.83
CA VAL A 36 -8.18 -8.71 -9.56
C VAL A 36 -8.19 -7.21 -9.30
N CYS A 37 -7.12 -6.50 -9.67
CA CYS A 37 -7.05 -5.05 -9.61
C CYS A 37 -8.18 -4.40 -10.45
N MET A 38 -8.44 -4.92 -11.65
CA MET A 38 -9.51 -4.41 -12.52
C MET A 38 -10.90 -4.60 -11.89
N TYR A 39 -11.14 -5.71 -11.21
CA TYR A 39 -12.39 -5.93 -10.47
C TYR A 39 -12.57 -4.92 -9.34
N TYR A 40 -11.53 -4.61 -8.57
CA TYR A 40 -11.60 -3.58 -7.52
C TYR A 40 -11.89 -2.19 -8.10
N ILE A 41 -11.24 -1.82 -9.21
CA ILE A 41 -11.47 -0.53 -9.88
C ILE A 41 -12.90 -0.46 -10.44
N GLY A 42 -13.37 -1.53 -11.09
CA GLY A 42 -14.73 -1.59 -11.60
C GLY A 42 -15.77 -1.43 -10.48
N ALA A 43 -15.59 -2.16 -9.38
CA ALA A 43 -16.45 -2.04 -8.19
C ALA A 43 -16.41 -0.62 -7.60
N TYR A 44 -15.22 -0.01 -7.53
CA TYR A 44 -15.03 1.36 -7.05
C TYR A 44 -15.74 2.39 -7.91
N MET A 45 -15.64 2.30 -9.24
CA MET A 45 -16.32 3.21 -10.17
C MET A 45 -17.84 3.06 -10.11
N ILE A 46 -18.34 1.81 -10.05
CA ILE A 46 -19.77 1.54 -9.85
C ILE A 46 -20.23 2.15 -8.53
N PHE A 47 -19.46 1.96 -7.45
CA PHE A 47 -19.78 2.52 -6.14
C PHE A 47 -19.87 4.05 -6.17
N ILE A 48 -18.95 4.74 -6.86
CA ILE A 48 -18.99 6.21 -6.97
C ILE A 48 -20.30 6.64 -7.65
N VAL A 49 -20.65 6.07 -8.80
CA VAL A 49 -21.83 6.48 -9.56
C VAL A 49 -23.12 6.14 -8.80
N VAL A 50 -23.25 4.90 -8.34
CA VAL A 50 -24.43 4.42 -7.61
C VAL A 50 -24.56 5.14 -6.27
N GLY A 51 -23.47 5.30 -5.53
CA GLY A 51 -23.45 5.98 -4.25
C GLY A 51 -23.81 7.46 -4.37
N GLN A 52 -23.28 8.16 -5.38
CA GLN A 52 -23.66 9.55 -5.64
C GLN A 52 -25.14 9.68 -5.99
N HIS A 53 -25.66 8.82 -6.88
CA HIS A 53 -27.07 8.82 -7.25
C HIS A 53 -27.99 8.51 -6.06
N TYR A 54 -27.67 7.46 -5.30
CA TYR A 54 -28.41 7.06 -4.10
C TYR A 54 -28.47 8.18 -3.07
N MET A 55 -27.34 8.86 -2.84
CA MET A 55 -27.25 9.96 -1.88
C MET A 55 -28.04 11.19 -2.31
N GLN A 56 -28.41 11.40 -3.58
CA GLN A 56 -29.18 12.58 -4.01
C GLN A 56 -30.47 12.75 -3.19
N SER A 57 -31.18 11.64 -2.95
CA SER A 57 -32.44 11.58 -2.19
C SER A 57 -32.30 11.60 -0.66
N ARG A 58 -31.08 11.52 -0.11
CA ARG A 58 -30.82 11.35 1.34
C ARG A 58 -30.12 12.55 1.96
N PRO A 59 -30.27 12.83 3.27
CA PRO A 59 -29.45 13.83 3.94
C PRO A 59 -27.98 13.37 4.04
N ARG A 60 -27.06 14.33 4.24
CA ARG A 60 -25.64 14.02 4.48
C ARG A 60 -25.48 13.20 5.77
N PHE A 61 -24.59 12.21 5.77
CA PHE A 61 -24.24 11.50 7.00
C PHE A 61 -23.15 12.23 7.78
N GLU A 62 -23.30 12.31 9.10
CA GLU A 62 -22.28 12.85 10.02
C GLU A 62 -21.32 11.75 10.46
N LEU A 63 -20.37 11.39 9.58
CA LEU A 63 -19.39 10.32 9.82
C LEU A 63 -18.04 10.83 10.34
N ARG A 64 -18.02 11.99 11.00
CA ARG A 64 -16.76 12.66 11.38
C ARG A 64 -15.91 11.81 12.33
N ASN A 65 -16.53 11.17 13.32
CA ASN A 65 -15.82 10.34 14.29
C ASN A 65 -15.32 9.04 13.66
N THR A 66 -16.13 8.42 12.80
CA THR A 66 -15.74 7.22 12.06
C THR A 66 -14.58 7.53 11.11
N LEU A 67 -14.62 8.66 10.41
CA LEU A 67 -13.54 9.12 9.54
C LEU A 67 -12.26 9.42 10.33
N ALA A 68 -12.38 10.04 11.51
CA ALA A 68 -11.22 10.29 12.38
C ALA A 68 -10.58 8.97 12.85
N LEU A 69 -11.40 7.99 13.24
CA LEU A 69 -10.93 6.66 13.64
C LEU A 69 -10.28 5.91 12.45
N TRP A 70 -10.90 6.00 11.28
CA TRP A 70 -10.36 5.44 10.04
C TRP A 70 -8.98 6.01 9.70
N ASN A 71 -8.85 7.34 9.67
CA ASN A 71 -7.59 8.01 9.42
C ASN A 71 -6.54 7.69 10.50
N PHE A 72 -6.96 7.51 11.75
CA PHE A 72 -6.07 7.10 12.83
C PHE A 72 -5.50 5.70 12.57
N PHE A 73 -6.31 4.72 12.15
CA PHE A 73 -5.82 3.39 11.79
C PHE A 73 -4.85 3.42 10.61
N LEU A 74 -5.16 4.19 9.56
CA LEU A 74 -4.26 4.37 8.42
C LEU A 74 -2.94 5.04 8.83
N ALA A 75 -2.98 6.02 9.73
CA ALA A 75 -1.80 6.68 10.26
C ALA A 75 -0.93 5.73 11.08
N VAL A 76 -1.52 4.96 12.01
CA VAL A 76 -0.80 3.95 12.80
C VAL A 76 -0.16 2.90 11.89
N PHE A 77 -0.91 2.38 10.92
CA PHE A 77 -0.40 1.43 9.93
C PHE A 77 0.80 2.01 9.17
N SER A 78 0.70 3.26 8.71
CA SER A 78 1.76 3.94 7.97
C SER A 78 3.01 4.18 8.82
N ILE A 79 2.84 4.54 10.10
CA ILE A 79 3.95 4.74 11.04
C ILE A 79 4.70 3.42 11.26
N ILE A 80 3.97 2.31 11.52
CA ILE A 80 4.61 1.01 11.73
C ILE A 80 5.33 0.57 10.45
N GLY A 81 4.69 0.67 9.28
CA GLY A 81 5.32 0.33 8.00
C GLY A 81 6.59 1.15 7.75
N THR A 82 6.58 2.44 8.08
CA THR A 82 7.76 3.31 7.98
C THR A 82 8.86 2.87 8.95
N MET A 83 8.53 2.61 10.22
CA MET A 83 9.50 2.15 11.22
C MET A 83 10.19 0.83 10.83
N ARG A 84 9.49 -0.04 10.09
CA ARG A 84 10.03 -1.35 9.66
C ARG A 84 10.82 -1.26 8.35
N THR A 85 10.52 -0.31 7.47
CA THR A 85 11.19 -0.14 6.17
C THR A 85 12.34 0.88 6.20
N VAL A 86 12.34 1.85 7.11
CA VAL A 86 13.40 2.87 7.25
C VAL A 86 14.78 2.29 7.57
N PRO A 87 14.96 1.30 8.47
CA PRO A 87 16.28 0.72 8.73
C PRO A 87 16.92 0.11 7.48
N GLU A 88 16.13 -0.56 6.65
CA GLU A 88 16.55 -1.09 5.35
C GLU A 88 16.98 0.04 4.42
N MET A 89 16.14 1.08 4.29
CA MET A 89 16.44 2.23 3.43
C MET A 89 17.74 2.94 3.85
N LEU A 90 17.94 3.15 5.16
CA LEU A 90 19.16 3.75 5.69
C LEU A 90 20.40 2.86 5.50
N PHE A 91 20.23 1.54 5.63
CA PHE A 91 21.30 0.59 5.37
C PHE A 91 21.77 0.68 3.91
N VAL A 92 20.84 0.64 2.96
CA VAL A 92 21.18 0.70 1.53
C VAL A 92 21.79 2.06 1.16
N LEU A 93 21.21 3.15 1.67
CA LEU A 93 21.71 4.49 1.41
C LEU A 93 23.16 4.67 1.90
N ARG A 94 23.50 4.12 3.07
CA ARG A 94 24.84 4.23 3.66
C ARG A 94 25.87 3.33 3.00
N HIS A 95 25.50 2.13 2.57
CA HIS A 95 26.45 1.13 2.05
C HIS A 95 26.64 1.18 0.54
N PHE A 96 25.59 1.51 -0.23
CA PHE A 96 25.62 1.49 -1.70
C PHE A 96 25.45 2.88 -2.33
N GLY A 97 25.13 3.91 -1.52
CA GLY A 97 24.96 5.28 -1.98
C GLY A 97 23.64 5.57 -2.70
N LEU A 98 23.43 6.84 -3.07
CA LEU A 98 22.18 7.32 -3.68
C LEU A 98 21.92 6.72 -5.07
N HIS A 99 22.96 6.60 -5.91
CA HIS A 99 22.81 6.07 -7.27
C HIS A 99 22.30 4.62 -7.25
N HIS A 100 22.84 3.79 -6.37
CA HIS A 100 22.40 2.41 -6.24
C HIS A 100 21.01 2.31 -5.58
N SER A 101 20.68 3.22 -4.67
CA SER A 101 19.36 3.23 -4.01
C SER A 101 18.22 3.64 -4.94
N CYS A 102 18.48 4.52 -5.91
CA CYS A 102 17.45 5.05 -6.82
C CYS A 102 17.43 4.37 -8.19
N CYS A 103 18.61 4.02 -8.74
CA CYS A 103 18.75 3.66 -10.16
C CYS A 103 19.06 2.17 -10.37
N VAL A 104 19.43 1.43 -9.32
CA VAL A 104 19.74 0.00 -9.43
C VAL A 104 18.59 -0.79 -8.80
N ALA A 105 17.76 -1.39 -9.65
CA ALA A 105 16.82 -2.44 -9.27
C ALA A 105 17.58 -3.73 -8.95
N GLY A 106 18.42 -3.71 -7.92
CA GLY A 106 19.18 -4.88 -7.48
C GLY A 106 18.32 -5.87 -6.69
N PRO A 107 18.80 -7.11 -6.47
CA PRO A 107 18.09 -8.17 -5.71
C PRO A 107 17.83 -7.88 -4.21
N SER A 108 18.07 -6.65 -3.73
CA SER A 108 18.43 -6.44 -2.32
C SER A 108 17.29 -6.01 -1.39
N PHE A 109 16.23 -5.33 -1.87
CA PHE A 109 15.28 -4.65 -0.96
C PHE A 109 14.13 -5.51 -0.44
N VAL A 110 13.65 -6.44 -1.26
CA VAL A 110 12.46 -7.26 -0.97
C VAL A 110 12.78 -8.75 -1.04
N GLN A 111 13.76 -9.13 -1.87
CA GLN A 111 14.12 -10.53 -2.06
C GLN A 111 14.99 -11.11 -0.95
N ASN A 112 15.76 -10.26 -0.25
CA ASN A 112 16.72 -10.69 0.75
C ASN A 112 16.29 -10.37 2.19
N ASN A 113 15.18 -9.64 2.36
CA ASN A 113 14.67 -9.23 3.65
C ASN A 113 13.15 -9.45 3.74
N THR A 114 12.78 -10.51 4.46
CA THR A 114 11.41 -10.96 4.65
C THR A 114 10.54 -9.92 5.39
N VAL A 115 11.13 -9.12 6.27
CA VAL A 115 10.44 -8.00 6.96
C VAL A 115 10.04 -6.92 5.96
N SER A 116 11.00 -6.41 5.19
CA SER A 116 10.75 -5.38 4.16
C SER A 116 9.76 -5.89 3.10
N ALA A 117 9.86 -7.17 2.73
CA ALA A 117 8.93 -7.83 1.84
C ALA A 117 7.48 -7.83 2.34
N PHE A 118 7.28 -8.27 3.58
CA PHE A 118 5.98 -8.33 4.20
C PHE A 118 5.33 -6.94 4.27
N TRP A 119 6.07 -5.93 4.73
CA TRP A 119 5.56 -4.55 4.82
C TRP A 119 5.31 -3.91 3.46
N SER A 120 6.13 -4.22 2.45
CA SER A 120 5.91 -3.78 1.06
C SER A 120 4.66 -4.41 0.43
N TYR A 121 4.39 -5.68 0.75
CA TYR A 121 3.17 -6.36 0.35
C TYR A 121 1.95 -5.75 1.06
N LEU A 122 2.01 -5.55 2.37
CA LEU A 122 0.93 -4.90 3.11
C LEU A 122 0.65 -3.48 2.62
N PHE A 123 1.68 -2.70 2.29
CA PHE A 123 1.52 -1.38 1.67
C PHE A 123 0.80 -1.44 0.32
N THR A 124 1.05 -2.49 -0.47
CA THR A 124 0.33 -2.72 -1.72
C THR A 124 -1.15 -3.03 -1.46
N MET A 125 -1.40 -3.91 -0.47
CA MET A 125 -2.75 -4.26 -0.06
C MET A 125 -3.52 -3.10 0.57
N SER A 126 -2.85 -2.14 1.23
CA SER A 126 -3.49 -0.98 1.87
C SER A 126 -4.18 -0.03 0.88
N LYS A 127 -3.82 -0.09 -0.41
CA LYS A 127 -4.45 0.71 -1.46
C LYS A 127 -5.92 0.37 -1.68
N VAL A 128 -6.32 -0.87 -1.38
CA VAL A 128 -7.73 -1.28 -1.44
C VAL A 128 -8.55 -0.65 -0.31
N PRO A 129 -8.15 -0.75 0.98
CA PRO A 129 -8.74 0.03 2.07
C PRO A 129 -8.79 1.54 1.78
N GLU A 130 -7.74 2.15 1.25
CA GLU A 130 -7.70 3.59 0.93
C GLU A 130 -8.84 4.05 -0.01
N LEU A 131 -9.43 3.15 -0.82
CA LEU A 131 -10.65 3.44 -1.59
C LEU A 131 -11.85 3.82 -0.70
N GLY A 132 -11.84 3.39 0.56
CA GLY A 132 -12.80 3.76 1.59
C GLY A 132 -12.86 5.26 1.86
N ASP A 133 -11.79 6.02 1.60
CA ASP A 133 -11.80 7.48 1.74
C ASP A 133 -12.85 8.11 0.81
N THR A 134 -12.94 7.60 -0.41
CA THR A 134 -13.96 8.03 -1.38
C THR A 134 -15.36 7.62 -0.94
N VAL A 135 -15.52 6.47 -0.28
CA VAL A 135 -16.80 6.04 0.31
C VAL A 135 -17.29 7.08 1.31
N PHE A 136 -16.42 7.54 2.22
CA PHE A 136 -16.79 8.58 3.18
C PHE A 136 -17.11 9.92 2.50
N ILE A 137 -16.41 10.30 1.43
CA ILE A 137 -16.70 11.52 0.66
C ILE A 137 -18.10 11.47 0.05
N VAL A 138 -18.45 10.36 -0.59
CA VAL A 138 -19.76 10.14 -1.22
C VAL A 138 -20.88 10.16 -0.18
N LEU A 139 -20.72 9.44 0.94
CA LEU A 139 -21.72 9.41 2.03
C LEU A 139 -21.89 10.76 2.75
N ARG A 140 -20.84 11.59 2.78
CA ARG A 140 -20.90 12.94 3.36
C ARG A 140 -21.35 14.01 2.36
N LYS A 141 -21.69 13.63 1.12
CA LYS A 141 -22.03 14.54 0.01
C LYS A 141 -20.96 15.61 -0.24
N GLN A 142 -19.69 15.25 -0.06
CA GLN A 142 -18.58 16.16 -0.36
C GLN A 142 -18.24 16.10 -1.86
N PRO A 143 -17.77 17.21 -2.46
CA PRO A 143 -17.42 17.22 -3.88
C PRO A 143 -16.25 16.27 -4.14
N LEU A 144 -16.48 15.24 -4.95
CA LEU A 144 -15.45 14.31 -5.38
C LEU A 144 -14.65 14.94 -6.53
N ILE A 145 -13.45 15.44 -6.23
CA ILE A 145 -12.56 16.05 -7.23
C ILE A 145 -11.93 14.97 -8.13
N PHE A 146 -11.67 15.32 -9.40
CA PHE A 146 -11.05 14.42 -10.38
C PHE A 146 -9.75 13.80 -9.87
N LEU A 147 -8.87 14.65 -9.31
CA LEU A 147 -7.57 14.24 -8.83
C LEU A 147 -7.65 13.15 -7.76
N HIS A 148 -8.67 13.16 -6.89
CA HIS A 148 -8.78 12.21 -5.79
C HIS A 148 -9.05 10.80 -6.31
N TRP A 149 -10.14 10.60 -7.05
CA TRP A 149 -10.49 9.26 -7.53
C TRP A 149 -9.50 8.76 -8.59
N TYR A 150 -8.95 9.65 -9.43
CA TYR A 150 -7.92 9.31 -10.40
C TYR A 150 -6.63 8.85 -9.71
N HIS A 151 -6.19 9.57 -8.68
CA HIS A 151 -5.05 9.17 -7.86
C HIS A 151 -5.27 7.79 -7.24
N HIS A 152 -6.41 7.54 -6.59
CA HIS A 152 -6.69 6.24 -5.96
C HIS A 152 -6.71 5.08 -6.95
N VAL A 153 -7.26 5.27 -8.15
CA VAL A 153 -7.23 4.26 -9.21
C VAL A 153 -5.80 4.01 -9.69
N THR A 154 -5.05 5.07 -10.02
CA THR A 154 -3.70 4.92 -10.57
C THR A 154 -2.72 4.30 -9.58
N VAL A 155 -2.72 4.73 -8.31
CA VAL A 155 -1.82 4.13 -7.31
C VAL A 155 -2.13 2.67 -7.05
N LEU A 156 -3.40 2.25 -7.12
CA LEU A 156 -3.79 0.84 -7.00
C LEU A 156 -3.27 0.00 -8.17
N ILE A 157 -3.36 0.52 -9.41
CA ILE A 157 -2.79 -0.15 -10.59
C ILE A 157 -1.28 -0.28 -10.47
N PHE A 158 -0.59 0.82 -10.14
CA PHE A 158 0.87 0.86 -10.07
C PHE A 158 1.44 -0.05 -8.98
N THR A 159 0.76 -0.19 -7.84
CA THR A 159 1.26 -1.04 -6.76
C THR A 159 1.01 -2.52 -7.03
N TRP A 160 -0.09 -2.86 -7.74
CA TRP A 160 -0.48 -4.24 -8.04
C TRP A 160 0.28 -4.82 -9.24
N TYR A 161 0.60 -4.00 -10.24
CA TYR A 161 1.37 -4.39 -11.41
C TYR A 161 2.87 -4.30 -11.10
N ARG A 162 3.42 -5.35 -10.48
CA ARG A 162 4.83 -5.49 -10.11
C ARG A 162 5.44 -6.79 -10.60
#